data_AF-A0A6B3EP60-F1
#
_entry.id   AF-A0A6B3EP60-F1
#
_cell.length_a   1.000
_cell.length_b   1.000
_cell.length_c   1.000
_cell.angle_alpha   90.00
_cell.angle_beta   90.00
_cell.angle_gamma   90.00
#
_symmetry.space_group_name_H-M   'P 1'
#
loop_
_entity.id
_entity.type
_entity.pdbx_description
1 polymer ?
#
loop_
_entity_poly.entity_id
_entity_poly.type
_entity_poly.pdbx_seq_one_letter_code
_entity_poly.pdbx_strand_id
1 'polypeptide(L)'
;MSTGMPGIDPLDGLRAPQDPDCDVFLTGTVFLDIIFTGLDSAPVRGTESWARGMGSSPGGVANMATALARLGLHTSLAAAFGDDHYGEYCWDALEQGEGIDLSMSHTVRGWHSPVTVSMAYEGERTMVSHGHEAPPPAAP
;
A
#
# COMPACT_ATOMS: atom_id res chain seq x y z
N MET A 1 8.25 16.40 20.47
CA MET A 1 8.80 15.29 21.26
C MET A 1 8.72 14.05 20.38
N SER A 2 9.84 13.60 19.83
CA SER A 2 9.89 12.41 18.97
C SER A 2 9.89 11.17 19.84
N THR A 3 8.83 10.38 19.76
CA THR A 3 8.74 9.04 20.37
C THR A 3 8.84 8.00 19.26
N GLY A 4 9.97 7.99 18.54
CA GLY A 4 10.36 6.85 17.72
C GLY A 4 11.31 5.98 18.54
N MET A 5 10.96 4.70 18.75
CA MET A 5 11.98 3.72 19.14
C MET A 5 13.16 3.81 18.14
N PRO A 6 14.42 3.62 18.57
CA PRO A 6 15.52 3.52 17.62
C PRO A 6 15.16 2.43 16.61
N GLY A 7 15.04 2.83 15.34
CA GLY A 7 14.66 1.92 14.26
C GLY A 7 15.66 0.77 14.21
N ILE A 8 15.15 -0.45 14.02
CA ILE A 8 16.00 -1.59 13.68
C ILE A 8 16.56 -1.29 12.29
N ASP A 9 17.86 -1.45 12.09
CA ASP A 9 18.50 -1.46 10.77
C ASP A 9 19.35 -2.74 10.65
N PRO A 10 18.86 -3.77 9.96
CA PRO A 10 19.54 -5.05 9.89
C PRO A 10 20.76 -5.02 8.96
N LEU A 11 20.92 -3.98 8.12
CA LEU A 11 21.99 -3.89 7.13
C LEU A 11 23.02 -2.79 7.42
N ASP A 12 22.88 -2.01 8.50
CA ASP A 12 23.81 -0.93 8.88
C ASP A 12 25.29 -1.33 8.82
N GLY A 13 25.65 -2.49 9.40
CA GLY A 13 27.03 -3.01 9.37
C GLY A 13 27.46 -3.72 8.08
N LEU A 14 26.55 -3.85 7.11
CA LEU A 14 26.76 -4.54 5.84
C LEU A 14 26.82 -3.58 4.65
N ARG A 15 26.17 -2.42 4.71
CA ARG A 15 26.17 -1.44 3.62
C ARG A 15 27.57 -0.83 3.43
N ALA A 16 28.08 -0.88 2.21
CA ALA A 16 29.32 -0.24 1.79
C ALA A 16 29.05 1.08 1.05
N PRO A 17 30.01 2.03 1.02
CA PRO A 17 29.81 3.32 0.35
C PRO A 17 29.55 3.26 -1.16
N GLN A 18 29.73 2.10 -1.80
CA GLN A 18 29.49 1.90 -3.23
C GLN A 18 28.18 1.15 -3.52
N ASP A 19 27.49 0.69 -2.48
CA ASP A 19 26.22 -0.02 -2.63
C ASP A 19 25.12 0.96 -3.06
N PRO A 20 24.06 0.47 -3.72
CA PRO A 20 22.88 1.29 -4.00
C PRO A 20 22.25 1.84 -2.71
N ASP A 21 21.68 3.05 -2.78
CA ASP A 21 20.97 3.66 -1.64
C ASP A 21 19.71 2.87 -1.22
N CYS A 22 19.23 1.98 -2.10
CA CYS A 22 18.05 1.14 -1.92
C CYS A 22 18.46 -0.32 -1.69
N ASP A 23 17.99 -0.92 -0.58
CA ASP A 23 18.19 -2.33 -0.26
C ASP A 23 17.24 -3.23 -1.06
N VAL A 24 15.98 -2.80 -1.24
CA VAL A 24 14.95 -3.56 -1.96
C VAL A 24 14.11 -2.65 -2.84
N PHE A 25 14.18 -2.92 -4.15
CA PHE A 25 13.34 -2.27 -5.15
C PHE A 25 12.14 -3.16 -5.49
N LEU A 26 10.94 -2.60 -5.40
CA LEU A 26 9.69 -3.29 -5.71
C LEU A 26 8.99 -2.64 -6.88
N THR A 27 8.26 -3.46 -7.62
CA THR A 27 7.33 -2.98 -8.64
C THR A 27 6.07 -3.83 -8.64
N GLY A 28 4.94 -3.19 -8.91
CA GLY A 28 3.64 -3.84 -8.95
C GLY A 28 2.51 -2.85 -8.75
N THR A 29 1.31 -3.40 -8.61
CA THR A 29 0.09 -2.60 -8.46
C THR A 29 -0.15 -2.26 -6.99
N VAL A 30 -0.41 -0.98 -6.73
CA VAL A 30 -0.93 -0.49 -5.45
C VAL A 30 -2.44 -0.43 -5.54
N PHE A 31 -3.11 -0.93 -4.50
CA PHE A 31 -4.56 -0.82 -4.33
C PHE A 31 -4.87 0.12 -3.17
N LEU A 32 -6.02 0.79 -3.18
CA LEU A 32 -6.65 1.22 -1.94
C LEU A 32 -7.45 0.04 -1.39
N ASP A 33 -7.02 -0.49 -0.26
CA ASP A 33 -7.78 -1.51 0.47
C ASP A 33 -8.75 -0.82 1.44
N ILE A 34 -10.03 -1.22 1.39
CA ILE A 34 -11.08 -0.84 2.36
C ILE A 34 -11.49 -2.11 3.09
N ILE A 35 -11.24 -2.17 4.40
CA ILE A 35 -11.42 -3.37 5.20
C ILE A 35 -12.52 -3.16 6.22
N PHE A 36 -13.64 -3.86 6.06
CA PHE A 36 -14.70 -3.95 7.07
C PHE A 36 -14.42 -5.07 8.06
N THR A 37 -14.59 -4.77 9.34
CA THR A 37 -14.37 -5.71 10.45
C THR A 37 -15.56 -5.71 11.41
N GLY A 38 -15.68 -6.78 12.20
CA GLY A 38 -16.77 -6.91 13.17
C GLY A 38 -18.13 -7.08 12.51
N LEU A 39 -18.18 -7.85 11.41
CA LEU A 39 -19.42 -8.41 10.88
C LEU A 39 -19.68 -9.76 11.56
N ASP A 40 -20.94 -10.02 11.93
CA ASP A 40 -21.33 -11.27 12.57
C ASP A 40 -21.47 -12.43 11.58
N SER A 41 -21.82 -12.13 10.33
CA SER A 41 -21.94 -13.09 9.24
C SER A 41 -21.68 -12.42 7.89
N ALA A 42 -21.63 -13.23 6.82
CA ALA A 42 -21.56 -12.72 5.46
C ALA A 42 -22.74 -11.77 5.14
N PRO A 43 -22.52 -10.68 4.38
CA PRO A 43 -23.61 -9.86 3.88
C PRO A 43 -24.58 -10.68 3.01
N VAL A 44 -25.88 -10.52 3.27
CA VAL A 44 -26.92 -11.24 2.55
C VAL A 44 -27.44 -10.39 1.39
N ARG A 45 -27.63 -11.02 0.22
CA ARG A 45 -28.18 -10.34 -0.97
C ARG A 45 -29.48 -9.62 -0.63
N GLY A 46 -29.57 -8.34 -1.01
CA GLY A 46 -30.76 -7.51 -0.79
C GLY A 46 -30.90 -6.96 0.64
N THR A 47 -29.89 -7.15 1.49
CA THR A 47 -29.84 -6.57 2.84
C THR A 47 -28.73 -5.54 2.96
N GLU A 48 -28.85 -4.69 3.97
CA GLU A 48 -27.76 -3.84 4.44
C GLU A 48 -27.16 -4.46 5.70
N SER A 49 -25.83 -4.57 5.74
CA SER A 49 -25.09 -5.09 6.89
C SER A 49 -24.19 -3.99 7.45
N TRP A 50 -24.21 -3.82 8.77
CA TRP A 50 -23.46 -2.77 9.45
C TRP A 50 -22.24 -3.36 10.14
N ALA A 51 -21.05 -3.02 9.64
CA ALA A 51 -19.79 -3.40 10.26
C ALA A 51 -19.52 -2.53 11.50
N ARG A 52 -18.94 -3.13 12.56
CA ARG A 52 -18.56 -2.39 13.78
C ARG A 52 -17.29 -1.57 13.60
N GLY A 53 -16.44 -1.94 12.65
CA GLY A 53 -15.19 -1.26 12.36
C GLY A 53 -14.87 -1.23 10.87
N MET A 54 -14.05 -0.26 10.49
CA MET A 54 -13.52 -0.12 9.14
C MET A 54 -12.11 0.49 9.21
N GLY A 55 -11.25 0.12 8.27
CA GLY A 55 -9.99 0.79 8.00
C GLY A 55 -9.70 0.88 6.52
N SER A 56 -8.82 1.80 6.15
CA SER A 56 -8.30 1.94 4.79
C SER A 56 -6.77 1.90 4.80
N SER A 57 -6.15 1.26 3.81
CA SER A 57 -4.69 1.21 3.69
C SER A 57 -4.25 0.99 2.24
N PRO A 58 -3.02 1.39 1.88
CA PRO A 58 -2.40 0.89 0.66
C PRO A 58 -2.26 -0.64 0.69
N GLY A 59 -2.68 -1.30 -0.38
CA GLY A 59 -2.65 -2.76 -0.58
C GLY A 59 -1.85 -3.18 -1.81
N GLY A 60 -1.89 -4.47 -2.13
CA GLY A 60 -1.11 -5.04 -3.24
C GLY A 60 0.39 -5.08 -2.93
N VAL A 61 1.23 -4.58 -3.85
CA VAL A 61 2.69 -4.55 -3.67
C VAL A 61 3.10 -3.72 -2.46
N ALA A 62 2.27 -2.74 -2.07
CA ALA A 62 2.48 -1.88 -0.91
C ALA A 62 2.59 -2.65 0.41
N ASN A 63 1.94 -3.82 0.54
CA ASN A 63 2.04 -4.65 1.73
C ASN A 63 3.49 -5.13 1.97
N MET A 64 4.17 -5.56 0.90
CA MET A 64 5.56 -5.98 0.99
C MET A 64 6.48 -4.79 1.23
N ALA A 65 6.26 -3.68 0.52
CA ALA A 65 7.06 -2.46 0.69
C ALA A 65 7.02 -1.96 2.14
N THR A 66 5.81 -1.88 2.71
CA THR A 66 5.58 -1.47 4.10
C THR A 66 6.25 -2.43 5.09
N ALA A 67 6.12 -3.74 4.87
CA ALA A 67 6.75 -4.73 5.75
C ALA A 67 8.29 -4.60 5.75
N LEU A 68 8.90 -4.41 4.58
CA LEU A 68 10.35 -4.27 4.45
C LEU A 68 10.86 -2.96 5.05
N ALA A 69 10.15 -1.85 4.83
CA ALA A 69 10.46 -0.56 5.44
C ALA A 69 10.39 -0.65 6.97
N ARG A 70 9.34 -1.26 7.52
CA ARG A 70 9.19 -1.47 8.98
C ARG A 70 10.22 -2.44 9.58
N LEU A 71 10.82 -3.30 8.76
CA LEU A 71 11.95 -4.16 9.16
C LEU A 71 13.31 -3.44 9.08
N GLY A 72 13.35 -2.17 8.68
CA GLY A 72 14.55 -1.35 8.66
C GLY A 72 15.27 -1.24 7.33
N LEU A 73 14.69 -1.78 6.26
CA LEU A 73 15.32 -1.76 4.93
C LEU A 73 15.00 -0.47 4.19
N HIS A 74 16.00 0.10 3.52
CA HIS A 74 15.82 1.18 2.56
C HIS A 74 15.02 0.64 1.37
N THR A 75 13.73 0.96 1.32
CA THR A 75 12.79 0.35 0.38
C THR A 75 12.33 1.40 -0.64
N SER A 76 12.44 1.06 -1.93
CA SER A 76 11.95 1.88 -3.04
C SER A 76 10.85 1.13 -3.79
N LEU A 77 9.81 1.85 -4.21
CA LEU A 77 8.65 1.29 -4.92
C LEU A 77 8.40 2.08 -6.21
N ALA A 78 8.36 1.36 -7.33
CA ALA A 78 7.91 1.86 -8.63
C ALA A 78 6.52 1.31 -8.96
N ALA A 79 5.51 2.16 -8.83
CA ALA A 79 4.12 1.89 -9.14
C ALA A 79 3.46 3.08 -9.87
N ALA A 80 2.32 2.81 -10.49
CA ALA A 80 1.43 3.84 -11.02
C ALA A 80 0.39 4.23 -9.96
N PHE A 81 0.14 5.52 -9.82
CA PHE A 81 -0.89 6.10 -8.96
C PHE A 81 -1.89 6.89 -9.81
N GLY A 82 -3.19 6.81 -9.50
CA GLY A 82 -4.18 7.67 -10.14
C GLY A 82 -4.03 9.13 -9.70
N ASP A 83 -4.50 10.08 -10.51
CA ASP A 83 -4.65 11.49 -10.12
C ASP A 83 -5.95 11.76 -9.32
N ASP A 84 -6.43 10.74 -8.62
CA ASP A 84 -7.61 10.78 -7.76
C ASP A 84 -7.22 10.78 -6.27
N HIS A 85 -8.19 11.04 -5.39
CA HIS A 85 -7.93 11.15 -3.95
C HIS A 85 -7.44 9.83 -3.33
N TYR A 86 -7.74 8.70 -3.96
CA TYR A 86 -7.26 7.40 -3.49
C TYR A 86 -5.78 7.22 -3.81
N GLY A 87 -5.35 7.68 -5.00
CA GLY A 87 -3.96 7.73 -5.40
C GLY A 87 -3.14 8.64 -4.48
N GLU A 88 -3.62 9.86 -4.24
CA GLU A 88 -3.01 10.82 -3.30
C GLU A 88 -2.89 10.24 -1.89
N TYR A 89 -3.96 9.66 -1.35
CA TYR A 89 -3.93 9.00 -0.04
C TYR A 89 -2.89 7.87 0.02
N CYS A 90 -2.85 7.00 -0.99
CA CYS A 90 -1.90 5.90 -1.02
C CYS A 90 -0.46 6.40 -1.14
N TRP A 91 -0.23 7.45 -1.92
CA TRP A 91 1.08 8.09 -2.06
C TRP A 91 1.57 8.61 -0.70
N ASP A 92 0.77 9.46 -0.05
CA ASP A 92 1.12 10.07 1.24
C ASP A 92 1.32 9.00 2.33
N ALA A 93 0.46 7.99 2.37
CA ALA A 93 0.56 6.90 3.34
C ALA A 93 1.88 6.11 3.20
N LEU A 94 2.35 5.88 1.96
CA LEU A 94 3.58 5.14 1.71
C LEU A 94 4.83 5.99 1.89
N GLU A 95 4.86 7.19 1.32
CA GLU A 95 6.02 8.07 1.36
C GLU A 95 6.19 8.67 2.76
N GLN A 96 5.17 9.36 3.27
CA GLN A 96 5.27 10.08 4.54
C GLN A 96 5.00 9.17 5.74
N GLY A 97 4.08 8.21 5.58
CA GLY A 97 3.68 7.31 6.66
C GLY A 97 4.68 6.19 6.92
N GLU A 98 5.23 5.58 5.86
CA GLU A 98 6.12 4.41 5.97
C GLU A 98 7.57 4.69 5.56
N GLY A 99 7.88 5.88 5.02
CA GLY A 99 9.24 6.25 4.60
C GLY A 99 9.73 5.50 3.36
N ILE A 100 8.80 5.03 2.51
CA ILE A 100 9.12 4.32 1.28
C ILE A 100 9.48 5.35 0.19
N ASP A 101 10.59 5.15 -0.50
CA ASP A 101 10.97 5.99 -1.63
C ASP A 101 10.07 5.71 -2.85
N LEU A 102 9.34 6.74 -3.28
CA LEU A 102 8.44 6.70 -4.44
C LEU A 102 9.00 7.49 -5.64
N SER A 103 10.27 7.89 -5.65
CA SER A 103 10.87 8.68 -6.74
C SER A 103 10.79 8.01 -8.13
N MET A 104 10.67 6.69 -8.17
CA MET A 104 10.49 5.89 -9.38
C MET A 104 9.02 5.56 -9.71
N SER A 105 8.08 5.98 -8.85
CA SER A 105 6.64 5.91 -9.10
C SER A 105 6.17 7.12 -9.92
N HIS A 106 4.96 7.03 -10.48
CA HIS A 106 4.40 8.12 -11.28
C HIS A 106 2.89 8.21 -11.13
N THR A 107 2.37 9.43 -11.28
CA THR A 107 0.92 9.70 -11.34
C THR A 107 0.43 9.64 -12.79
N VAL A 108 -0.67 8.93 -13.02
CA VAL A 108 -1.29 8.78 -14.33
C VAL A 108 -2.61 9.57 -14.39
N ARG A 109 -2.63 10.60 -15.23
CA ARG A 109 -3.79 11.48 -15.37
C ARG A 109 -5.00 10.76 -15.98
N GLY A 110 -6.16 10.85 -15.33
CA GLY A 110 -7.42 10.26 -15.79
C GLY A 110 -7.48 8.73 -15.67
N TRP A 111 -6.54 8.11 -14.95
CA TRP A 111 -6.56 6.69 -14.61
C TRP A 111 -7.03 6.53 -13.17
N HIS A 112 -7.97 5.61 -12.95
CA HIS A 112 -8.56 5.39 -11.64
C HIS A 112 -7.72 4.43 -10.79
N SER A 113 -7.50 4.80 -9.53
CA SER A 113 -6.78 3.96 -8.58
C SER A 113 -7.49 2.62 -8.38
N PRO A 114 -6.78 1.48 -8.42
CA PRO A 114 -7.33 0.18 -8.10
C PRO A 114 -7.82 0.14 -6.65
N VAL A 115 -8.94 -0.55 -6.39
CA VAL A 115 -9.55 -0.65 -5.06
C VAL A 115 -9.83 -2.11 -4.74
N THR A 116 -9.55 -2.53 -3.51
CA THR A 116 -10.04 -3.80 -2.97
C THR A 116 -10.90 -3.55 -1.75
N VAL A 117 -12.11 -4.09 -1.73
CA VAL A 117 -12.94 -4.13 -0.52
C VAL A 117 -12.81 -5.52 0.10
N SER A 118 -12.47 -5.57 1.38
CA SER A 118 -12.37 -6.79 2.18
C SER A 118 -13.37 -6.76 3.32
N MET A 119 -14.02 -7.88 3.61
CA MET A 119 -14.97 -8.04 4.70
C MET A 119 -14.58 -9.27 5.51
N ALA A 120 -14.31 -9.07 6.80
CA ALA A 120 -13.97 -10.15 7.72
C ALA A 120 -15.18 -10.56 8.58
N TYR A 121 -15.55 -11.83 8.52
CA TYR A 121 -16.64 -12.46 9.29
C TYR A 121 -16.35 -13.95 9.49
N GLU A 122 -16.89 -14.54 10.56
CA GLU A 122 -16.76 -15.99 10.84
C GLU A 122 -15.32 -16.53 10.84
N GLY A 123 -14.34 -15.68 11.17
CA GLY A 123 -12.91 -16.05 11.17
C GLY A 123 -12.25 -16.08 9.79
N GLU A 124 -12.98 -15.73 8.73
CA GLU A 124 -12.51 -15.67 7.35
C GLU A 124 -12.69 -14.28 6.73
N ARG A 125 -12.20 -14.12 5.49
CA ARG A 125 -12.43 -12.89 4.70
C ARG A 125 -12.95 -13.19 3.29
N THR A 126 -13.80 -12.30 2.79
CA THR A 126 -14.18 -12.22 1.38
C THR A 126 -13.76 -10.87 0.82
N MET A 127 -13.29 -10.86 -0.44
CA MET A 127 -12.77 -9.65 -1.07
C MET A 127 -13.33 -9.46 -2.47
N VAL A 128 -13.47 -8.21 -2.88
CA VAL A 128 -13.80 -7.81 -4.25
C VAL A 128 -12.84 -6.70 -4.66
N SER A 129 -12.18 -6.87 -5.80
CA SER A 129 -11.24 -5.87 -6.34
C SER A 129 -11.77 -5.29 -7.64
N HIS A 130 -11.51 -4.00 -7.84
CA HIS A 130 -11.72 -3.28 -9.09
C HIS A 130 -10.41 -2.61 -9.49
N GLY A 131 -10.11 -2.60 -10.79
CA GLY A 131 -8.97 -1.88 -11.34
C GLY A 131 -8.87 -2.06 -12.84
N HIS A 132 -7.96 -1.29 -13.43
CA HIS A 132 -7.57 -1.36 -14.83
C HIS A 132 -6.06 -1.59 -14.92
N GLU A 133 -5.60 -2.15 -16.03
CA GLU A 133 -4.17 -2.17 -16.32
C GLU A 133 -3.65 -0.72 -16.37
N ALA A 134 -2.56 -0.45 -15.67
CA ALA A 134 -1.95 0.87 -15.65
C ALA A 134 -1.32 1.15 -17.02
N PRO A 135 -1.52 2.35 -17.59
CA PRO A 135 -0.75 2.78 -18.74
C PRO A 135 0.76 2.66 -18.47
N PRO A 136 1.56 2.28 -19.47
CA PRO A 136 3.01 2.25 -19.29
C PRO A 136 3.52 3.67 -18.98
N PRO A 137 4.63 3.80 -18.23
CA PRO A 137 5.27 5.09 -18.04
C PRO A 137 5.54 5.76 -19.39
N ALA A 138 5.35 7.08 -19.47
CA ALA A 138 5.75 7.82 -20.66
C ALA A 138 7.24 7.56 -20.93
N ALA A 139 7.58 7.22 -22.16
CA ALA A 139 8.98 7.13 -22.56
C ALA A 139 9.65 8.50 -22.35
N PRO A 140 10.90 8.53 -21.86
CA PRO A 140 11.64 9.77 -21.66
C PRO A 140 11.85 10.56 -22.97
#